data_AF-A0AAW0G1M4-F1
#
_entry.id   AF-A0AAW0G1M4-F1
#
_cell.length_a   1.000
_cell.length_b   1.000
_cell.length_c   1.000
_cell.angle_alpha   90.00
_cell.angle_beta   90.00
_cell.angle_gamma   90.00
#
_symmetry.space_group_name_H-M   'P 1'
#
loop_
_entity.id
_entity.type
_entity.pdbx_description
1 polymer ?
#
loop_
_entity_poly.entity_id
_entity_poly.type
_entity_poly.pdbx_seq_one_letter_code
_entity_poly.pdbx_strand_id
1 'polypeptide(L)'
;MKLKWLTNNQFPNLVPDRYHELMRVVWEWRNLRARQHSGIAYLSSDNPIPKGGLAPFCPACPQPGINLLTDWQDDPLKWKYMRTLLGDGNFKQEHLKMKYPKDDIPLSDGHAYMVGKAGFEEYLAKIPEA
;
A
#
# COMPACT_ATOMS: atom_id res chain seq x y z
N MET A 1 -23.62 2.54 -10.40
CA MET A 1 -25.11 2.57 -10.28
C MET A 1 -25.68 3.22 -9.01
N LYS A 2 -24.90 3.80 -8.07
CA LYS A 2 -25.46 4.67 -6.99
C LYS A 2 -25.28 6.18 -7.26
N LEU A 3 -24.20 6.56 -7.95
CA LEU A 3 -23.82 7.97 -8.12
C LEU A 3 -24.87 8.79 -8.90
N LYS A 4 -25.39 8.24 -10.00
CA LYS A 4 -26.45 8.90 -10.81
C LYS A 4 -27.70 9.23 -10.00
N TRP A 5 -28.14 8.30 -9.16
CA TRP A 5 -29.30 8.46 -8.29
C TRP A 5 -29.06 9.50 -7.19
N LEU A 6 -27.83 9.61 -6.68
CA LEU A 6 -27.44 10.66 -5.74
C LEU A 6 -27.40 12.05 -6.40
N THR A 7 -27.04 12.14 -7.68
CA THR A 7 -27.01 13.41 -8.44
C THR A 7 -28.40 13.87 -8.85
N ASN A 8 -29.22 12.97 -9.41
CA ASN A 8 -30.60 13.25 -9.77
C ASN A 8 -31.45 12.00 -9.52
N ASN A 9 -32.22 12.02 -8.44
CA ASN A 9 -33.08 10.91 -8.05
C ASN A 9 -34.34 10.79 -8.94
N GLN A 10 -34.82 11.89 -9.51
CA GLN A 10 -36.02 11.88 -10.36
C GLN A 10 -35.74 11.29 -11.75
N PHE A 11 -34.59 11.64 -12.35
CA PHE A 11 -34.21 11.20 -13.69
C PHE A 11 -32.74 10.73 -13.74
N PRO A 12 -32.38 9.64 -13.05
CA PRO A 12 -31.00 9.16 -12.97
C PRO A 12 -30.43 8.75 -14.33
N ASN A 13 -31.29 8.33 -15.27
CA ASN A 13 -30.88 7.91 -16.60
C ASN A 13 -30.37 9.07 -17.48
N LEU A 14 -30.76 10.31 -17.16
CA LEU A 14 -30.28 11.52 -17.86
C LEU A 14 -28.90 11.98 -17.35
N VAL A 15 -28.41 11.40 -16.25
CA VAL A 15 -27.11 11.74 -15.67
C VAL A 15 -26.02 10.86 -16.30
N PRO A 16 -24.95 11.46 -16.86
CA PRO A 16 -23.77 10.71 -17.31
C PRO A 16 -23.16 9.87 -16.18
N ASP A 17 -22.67 8.67 -16.50
CA ASP A 17 -21.94 7.88 -15.49
C ASP A 17 -20.54 8.46 -15.30
N ARG A 18 -20.25 8.97 -14.10
CA ARG A 18 -18.93 9.53 -13.74
C ARG A 18 -18.20 8.71 -12.69
N TYR A 19 -18.60 7.45 -12.50
CA TYR A 19 -18.03 6.60 -11.47
C TYR A 19 -16.52 6.41 -11.64
N HIS A 20 -16.05 6.21 -12.87
CA HIS A 20 -14.63 5.98 -13.14
C HIS A 20 -13.78 7.23 -12.84
N GLU A 21 -14.25 8.41 -13.23
CA GLU A 21 -13.61 9.69 -12.93
C GLU A 21 -13.56 9.95 -11.42
N LEU A 22 -14.67 9.69 -10.72
CA LEU A 22 -14.71 9.79 -9.27
C LEU A 22 -13.69 8.84 -8.62
N MET A 23 -13.62 7.58 -9.07
CA MET A 23 -12.68 6.60 -8.52
C MET A 23 -11.22 7.03 -8.73
N ARG A 24 -10.87 7.60 -9.89
CA ARG A 24 -9.53 8.16 -10.16
C ARG A 24 -9.18 9.27 -9.16
N VAL A 25 -10.07 10.25 -8.99
CA VAL A 25 -9.86 11.36 -8.03
C VAL A 25 -9.75 10.84 -6.60
N VAL A 26 -10.58 9.86 -6.21
CA VAL A 26 -10.51 9.24 -4.88
C VAL A 26 -9.18 8.51 -4.66
N TRP A 27 -8.64 7.82 -5.68
CA TRP A 27 -7.35 7.15 -5.59
C TRP A 27 -6.20 8.14 -5.45
N GLU A 28 -6.17 9.18 -6.27
CA GLU A 28 -5.19 10.27 -6.15
C GLU A 28 -5.26 10.95 -4.79
N TRP A 29 -6.47 11.30 -4.33
CA TRP A 29 -6.67 11.91 -3.02
C TRP A 29 -6.18 11.02 -1.87
N ARG A 30 -6.46 9.70 -1.91
CA ARG A 30 -5.95 8.75 -0.91
C ARG A 30 -4.43 8.67 -0.92
N ASN A 31 -3.82 8.65 -2.11
CA ASN A 31 -2.37 8.62 -2.23
C ASN A 31 -1.73 9.91 -1.67
N LEU A 32 -2.30 11.08 -1.97
CA LEU A 32 -1.88 12.36 -1.39
C LEU A 32 -2.03 12.38 0.14
N ARG A 33 -3.14 11.86 0.67
CA ARG A 33 -3.36 11.73 2.11
C ARG A 33 -2.34 10.81 2.77
N ALA A 34 -2.01 9.67 2.16
CA ALA A 34 -0.97 8.77 2.65
C ALA A 34 0.38 9.48 2.69
N ARG A 35 0.77 10.17 1.61
CA ARG A 35 2.03 10.95 1.56
C ARG A 35 2.08 12.05 2.63
N GLN A 36 0.97 12.76 2.85
CA GLN A 36 0.85 13.75 3.91
C GLN A 36 1.03 13.13 5.29
N HIS A 37 0.36 12.01 5.55
CA HIS A 37 0.43 11.31 6.84
C HIS A 37 1.84 10.82 7.16
N SER A 38 2.58 10.35 6.14
CA SER A 38 3.95 9.88 6.30
C SER A 38 5.00 11.00 6.27
N GLY A 39 4.59 12.27 6.16
CA GLY A 39 5.52 13.42 6.17
C GLY A 39 6.32 13.60 4.87
N ILE A 40 5.93 12.93 3.79
CA ILE A 40 6.67 12.91 2.51
C ILE A 40 5.94 13.62 1.37
N ALA A 41 4.95 14.46 1.70
CA ALA A 41 4.11 15.14 0.71
C ALA A 41 4.90 16.03 -0.28
N TYR A 42 6.04 16.58 0.16
CA TYR A 42 6.85 17.53 -0.62
C TYR A 42 8.08 16.89 -1.28
N LEU A 43 8.21 15.56 -1.23
CA LEU A 43 9.26 14.87 -1.96
C LEU A 43 9.05 15.04 -3.48
N SER A 44 10.07 15.57 -4.16
CA SER A 44 10.06 15.78 -5.62
C SER A 44 10.55 14.55 -6.37
N SER A 45 10.55 14.60 -7.71
CA SER A 45 11.16 13.58 -8.56
C SER A 45 12.64 13.31 -8.22
N ASP A 46 13.34 14.33 -7.72
CA ASP A 46 14.76 14.25 -7.40
C ASP A 46 15.01 13.55 -6.06
N ASN A 47 13.96 13.36 -5.25
CA ASN A 47 14.02 12.62 -3.99
C ASN A 47 12.85 11.62 -3.92
N PRO A 48 13.00 10.43 -4.51
CA PRO A 48 11.91 9.46 -4.59
C PRO A 48 11.49 8.98 -3.20
N ILE A 49 10.23 8.53 -3.09
CA ILE A 49 9.74 7.92 -1.85
C ILE A 49 10.61 6.69 -1.54
N PRO A 50 11.21 6.58 -0.34
CA PRO A 50 11.96 5.40 0.03
C PRO A 50 11.03 4.17 0.09
N LYS A 51 11.59 2.98 -0.12
CA LYS A 51 10.84 1.72 0.03
C LYS A 51 10.23 1.66 1.43
N GLY A 52 8.93 1.42 1.52
CA GLY A 52 8.19 1.45 2.78
C GLY A 52 8.01 2.84 3.41
N GLY A 53 8.35 3.93 2.71
CA GLY A 53 8.25 5.30 3.23
C GLY A 53 6.83 5.78 3.55
N LEU A 54 5.80 5.12 3.01
CA LEU A 54 4.39 5.35 3.35
C LEU A 54 3.91 4.46 4.51
N ALA A 55 4.66 3.42 4.89
CA ALA A 55 4.29 2.58 6.01
C ALA A 55 4.53 3.33 7.33
N PRO A 56 3.51 3.52 8.19
CA PRO A 56 3.72 4.15 9.49
C PRO A 56 4.67 3.29 10.33
N PHE A 57 5.59 3.97 11.02
CA PHE A 57 6.53 3.31 11.92
C PHE A 57 5.77 2.68 13.09
N CYS A 58 5.96 1.37 13.29
CA CYS A 58 5.37 0.61 14.39
C CYS A 58 6.36 0.55 15.56
N PRO A 59 6.15 1.32 16.65
CA PRO A 59 7.05 1.33 17.81
C PRO A 59 6.96 0.04 18.66
N ALA A 60 5.83 -0.68 18.56
CA ALA A 60 5.63 -1.95 19.26
C ALA A 60 6.28 -3.14 18.54
N CYS A 61 6.57 -3.00 17.25
CA CYS A 61 7.18 -4.06 16.46
C CYS A 61 8.67 -4.21 16.86
N PRO A 62 9.25 -5.41 16.80
CA PRO A 62 10.68 -5.62 17.06
C PRO A 62 11.57 -4.78 16.11
N GLN A 63 12.33 -3.83 16.65
CA GLN A 63 13.23 -2.92 15.92
C GLN A 63 14.68 -3.05 16.43
N PRO A 64 15.54 -3.77 15.71
CA PRO A 64 16.96 -3.88 16.05
C PRO A 64 17.61 -2.49 16.21
N GLY A 65 18.33 -2.29 17.30
CA GLY A 65 19.01 -1.02 17.60
C GLY A 65 18.10 0.11 18.11
N ILE A 66 16.80 -0.10 18.24
CA ILE A 66 15.86 0.88 18.80
C ILE A 66 15.22 0.37 20.10
N ASN A 67 14.51 -0.76 20.04
CA ASN A 67 13.74 -1.30 21.17
C ASN A 67 14.08 -2.76 21.50
N LEU A 68 15.11 -3.33 20.87
CA LEU A 68 15.64 -4.65 21.16
C LEU A 68 16.97 -4.53 21.92
N LEU A 69 17.20 -5.47 22.85
CA LEU A 69 18.48 -5.63 23.54
C LEU A 69 19.58 -5.99 22.55
N THR A 70 20.84 -5.63 22.81
CA THR A 70 21.96 -5.84 21.88
C THR A 70 22.17 -7.32 21.52
N ASP A 71 21.91 -8.22 22.46
CA ASP A 71 22.06 -9.68 22.39
C ASP A 71 20.75 -10.40 22.02
N TRP A 72 19.74 -9.70 21.51
CA TRP A 72 18.46 -10.31 21.09
C TRP A 72 18.64 -11.44 20.06
N GLN A 73 19.73 -11.39 19.28
CA GLN A 73 20.12 -12.40 18.30
C GLN A 73 20.69 -13.68 18.92
N ASP A 74 20.95 -13.70 20.22
CA ASP A 74 21.42 -14.87 20.96
C ASP A 74 20.31 -15.51 21.80
N ASP A 75 19.19 -14.80 22.06
CA ASP A 75 18.05 -15.35 22.82
C ASP A 75 17.52 -16.64 22.16
N PRO A 76 17.47 -17.79 22.87
CA PRO A 76 16.96 -19.04 22.32
C PRO A 76 15.49 -18.96 21.85
N LEU A 77 14.71 -18.03 22.38
CA LEU A 77 13.30 -17.80 22.05
C LEU A 77 13.13 -16.78 20.91
N LYS A 78 13.65 -17.11 19.73
CA LYS A 78 13.60 -16.26 18.51
C LYS A 78 12.21 -15.76 18.14
N TRP A 79 11.17 -16.53 18.44
CA TRP A 79 9.79 -16.20 18.09
C TRP A 79 9.29 -14.88 18.70
N LYS A 80 9.85 -14.43 19.83
CA LYS A 80 9.52 -13.15 20.48
C LYS A 80 9.76 -11.93 19.57
N TYR A 81 10.71 -12.06 18.64
CA TYR A 81 11.15 -10.98 17.76
C TYR A 81 10.59 -11.12 16.34
N MET A 82 9.73 -12.12 16.11
CA MET A 82 9.10 -12.34 14.82
C MET A 82 8.10 -11.21 14.54
N ARG A 83 8.22 -10.60 13.35
CA ARG A 83 7.21 -9.67 12.85
C ARG A 83 6.12 -10.47 12.16
N THR A 84 4.90 -10.37 12.68
CA THR A 84 3.72 -10.93 12.00
C THR A 84 3.01 -9.78 11.29
N LEU A 85 2.80 -9.94 9.98
CA LEU A 85 1.90 -9.07 9.23
C LEU A 85 0.49 -9.66 9.37
N LEU A 86 -0.33 -9.09 10.24
CA LEU A 86 -1.73 -9.47 10.33
C LEU A 86 -2.52 -8.75 9.23
N GLY A 87 -2.95 -9.49 8.22
CA GLY A 87 -4.04 -9.07 7.35
C GLY A 87 -5.34 -9.32 8.08
N ASP A 88 -5.87 -8.33 8.81
CA ASP A 88 -7.27 -8.41 9.24
C ASP A 88 -8.18 -8.32 7.98
N GLY A 89 -9.41 -8.82 8.08
CA GLY A 89 -10.35 -8.82 6.93
C GLY A 89 -10.77 -7.42 6.45
N ASN A 90 -10.36 -6.35 7.14
CA ASN A 90 -10.58 -4.96 6.74
C ASN A 90 -9.38 -4.37 5.98
N PHE A 91 -8.19 -5.00 6.05
CA PHE A 91 -7.11 -4.71 5.11
C PHE A 91 -7.47 -5.24 3.73
N LYS A 92 -7.73 -4.33 2.79
CA LYS A 92 -7.73 -4.69 1.39
C LYS A 92 -6.29 -5.00 1.00
N GLN A 93 -5.97 -6.28 0.86
CA GLN A 93 -4.66 -6.71 0.41
C GLN A 93 -4.38 -6.05 -0.95
N GLU A 94 -3.37 -5.19 -1.02
CA GLU A 94 -3.17 -4.28 -2.17
C GLU A 94 -2.57 -4.97 -3.41
N HIS A 95 -2.26 -6.26 -3.33
CA HIS A 95 -1.67 -7.04 -4.43
C HIS A 95 -2.67 -8.03 -5.04
N LEU A 96 -3.83 -7.53 -5.46
CA LEU A 96 -4.76 -8.33 -6.26
C LEU A 96 -4.30 -8.35 -7.72
N LYS A 97 -4.60 -9.45 -8.42
CA LYS A 97 -4.40 -9.54 -9.86
C LYS A 97 -5.25 -8.47 -10.55
N MET A 98 -4.59 -7.49 -11.15
CA MET A 98 -5.24 -6.42 -11.90
C MET A 98 -5.97 -6.99 -13.11
N LYS A 99 -7.21 -6.53 -13.34
CA LYS A 99 -8.01 -6.93 -14.51
C LYS A 99 -7.43 -6.37 -15.82
N TYR A 100 -6.90 -5.14 -15.77
CA TYR A 100 -6.32 -4.43 -16.91
C TYR A 100 -4.95 -3.86 -16.53
N PRO A 101 -3.90 -4.69 -16.44
CA PRO A 101 -2.59 -4.27 -15.91
C PRO A 101 -1.88 -3.19 -16.75
N LYS A 102 -2.30 -2.98 -18.02
CA LYS A 102 -1.77 -1.90 -18.86
C LYS A 102 -2.33 -0.52 -18.51
N ASP A 103 -3.55 -0.49 -17.97
CA ASP A 103 -4.29 0.74 -17.68
C ASP A 103 -4.35 1.05 -16.17
N ASP A 104 -3.99 0.06 -15.34
CA ASP A 104 -4.02 0.14 -13.88
C ASP A 104 -2.60 0.38 -13.33
N ILE A 105 -2.22 1.66 -13.28
CA ILE A 105 -0.89 2.08 -12.83
C ILE A 105 -0.92 2.31 -11.30
N PRO A 106 -0.14 1.56 -10.51
CA PRO A 106 -0.10 1.76 -9.06
C PRO A 106 0.59 3.07 -8.69
N LEU A 107 -0.07 3.90 -7.86
CA LEU A 107 0.47 5.18 -7.38
C LEU A 107 1.47 5.05 -6.22
N SER A 108 1.58 3.86 -5.62
CA SER A 108 2.38 3.60 -4.42
C SER A 108 3.04 2.21 -4.41
N ASP A 109 3.43 1.71 -5.59
CA ASP A 109 4.09 0.40 -5.73
C ASP A 109 5.37 0.34 -4.87
N GLY A 110 5.42 -0.57 -3.91
CA GLY A 110 6.57 -0.72 -3.01
C GLY A 110 6.75 0.39 -1.97
N HIS A 111 5.85 1.36 -1.89
CA HIS A 111 5.99 2.50 -0.97
C HIS A 111 5.42 2.23 0.43
N ALA A 112 4.54 1.25 0.60
CA ALA A 112 3.93 0.90 1.90
C ALA A 112 4.48 -0.42 2.45
N TYR A 113 3.64 -1.28 3.02
CA TYR A 113 4.07 -2.51 3.68
C TYR A 113 4.57 -3.61 2.73
N MET A 114 4.14 -3.58 1.46
CA MET A 114 4.49 -4.58 0.47
C MET A 114 5.66 -4.11 -0.40
N VAL A 115 6.44 -5.06 -0.90
CA VAL A 115 7.49 -4.81 -1.90
C VAL A 115 6.89 -4.48 -3.26
N GLY A 116 7.59 -3.68 -4.07
CA GLY A 116 7.12 -3.36 -5.42
C GLY A 116 7.10 -4.58 -6.34
N LYS A 117 6.23 -4.55 -7.36
CA LYS A 117 6.01 -5.68 -8.28
C LYS A 117 7.32 -6.19 -8.93
N ALA A 118 8.12 -5.28 -9.50
CA ALA A 118 9.35 -5.65 -10.18
C ALA A 118 10.35 -6.37 -9.27
N GLY A 119 10.55 -5.85 -8.05
CA GLY A 119 11.45 -6.47 -7.08
C GLY A 119 10.93 -7.83 -6.58
N PHE A 120 9.61 -8.02 -6.52
CA PHE A 120 9.02 -9.31 -6.21
C PHE A 120 9.21 -10.32 -7.34
N GLU A 121 9.01 -9.92 -8.60
CA GLU A 121 9.24 -10.78 -9.77
C GLU A 121 10.72 -11.22 -9.87
N GLU A 122 11.66 -10.30 -9.62
CA GLU A 122 13.10 -10.62 -9.55
C GLU A 122 13.43 -11.63 -8.45
N TYR A 123 12.74 -11.54 -7.31
CA TYR A 123 12.91 -12.49 -6.21
C TYR A 123 12.37 -13.88 -6.58
N LEU A 124 11.17 -13.94 -7.18
CA LEU A 124 10.56 -15.19 -7.63
C LEU A 124 11.45 -15.92 -8.65
N ALA A 125 12.08 -15.20 -9.58
CA ALA A 125 12.99 -15.80 -10.56
C ALA A 125 14.25 -16.46 -9.94
N LYS A 126 14.62 -16.10 -8.71
CA LYS A 126 15.75 -16.70 -7.98
C LYS A 126 15.37 -17.92 -7.17
N ILE A 127 14.07 -18.14 -6.95
CA ILE A 127 13.58 -19.30 -6.22
C ILE A 127 13.44 -20.46 -7.21
N PRO A 128 14.06 -21.63 -6.95
CA PRO A 128 13.80 -22.81 -7.77
C PRO A 128 12.33 -23.19 -7.69
N GLU A 129 11.71 -23.53 -8.83
CA GLU A 129 10.34 -24.05 -8.85
C GLU A 129 10.25 -25.29 -7.95
N ALA A 130 9.23 -25.30 -7.08
CA ALA A 130 8.97 -26.37 -6.12
C ALA A 130 8.42 -27.63 -6.77
#